data_AF-A0A7X8FZ87-F1
#
_entry.id   AF-A0A7X8FZ87-F1
#
_cell.length_a   1.000
_cell.length_b   1.000
_cell.length_c   1.000
_cell.angle_alpha   90.00
_cell.angle_beta   90.00
_cell.angle_gamma   90.00
#
_symmetry.space_group_name_H-M   'P 1'
#
loop_
_entity.id
_entity.type
_entity.pdbx_description
1 polymer ?
#
loop_
_entity_poly.entity_id
_entity_poly.type
_entity_poly.pdbx_seq_one_letter_code
_entity_poly.pdbx_strand_id
1 'polypeptide(L)' 'MENTKKDNKKSKGTFEEKLESLDNIIIQMENDELDLEDSIKKYEEAVKLINECEKIIDKAEGKVKKIIEDNENIMYQLFE' A
#
# COMPACT_ATOMS: atom_id res chain seq x y z
N MET A 1 0.41 8.87 -33.86
CA MET A 1 0.17 10.28 -33.50
C MET A 1 -1.15 10.31 -32.75
N GLU A 2 -1.15 9.90 -31.48
CA GLU A 2 -0.88 10.77 -30.31
C GLU A 2 -1.92 11.88 -30.16
N ASN A 3 -2.79 11.75 -29.15
CA ASN A 3 -2.79 12.59 -27.93
C ASN A 3 -4.05 12.32 -27.09
N THR A 4 -4.02 11.80 -25.85
CA THR A 4 -3.44 12.27 -24.55
C THR A 4 -4.55 12.78 -23.62
N LYS A 5 -4.59 12.21 -22.41
CA LYS A 5 -4.94 12.74 -21.07
C LYS A 5 -5.18 11.49 -20.21
N LYS A 6 -4.23 10.89 -19.48
CA LYS A 6 -3.22 11.36 -18.52
C LYS A 6 -3.78 12.25 -17.42
N ASP A 7 -4.78 11.74 -16.71
CA ASP A 7 -5.17 12.23 -15.38
C ASP A 7 -4.12 11.80 -14.34
N ASN A 8 -2.98 12.48 -14.38
CA ASN A 8 -1.87 12.27 -13.46
C ASN A 8 -2.14 13.05 -12.17
N LYS A 9 -3.13 12.61 -11.39
CA LYS A 9 -3.22 13.02 -9.98
C LYS A 9 -2.29 12.08 -9.21
N LYS A 10 -1.01 12.45 -9.09
CA LYS A 10 -0.05 11.81 -8.16
C LYS A 10 -0.66 11.84 -6.76
N SER A 11 -1.41 10.82 -6.39
CA SER A 11 -1.96 10.67 -5.06
C SER A 11 -0.87 10.07 -4.19
N LYS A 12 0.01 10.92 -3.66
CA LYS A 12 1.01 10.51 -2.67
C LYS A 12 0.37 9.54 -1.67
N GLY A 13 0.77 8.27 -1.73
CA GLY A 13 0.38 7.25 -0.77
C GLY A 13 -0.57 6.17 -1.26
N THR A 14 -0.56 5.81 -2.54
CA THR A 14 -1.13 4.49 -2.94
C THR A 14 -0.28 3.35 -2.37
N PHE A 15 -0.83 2.13 -2.38
CA PHE A 15 -0.09 0.95 -1.93
C PHE A 15 1.16 0.73 -2.80
N GLU A 16 1.02 0.84 -4.11
CA GLU A 16 2.08 0.61 -5.10
C GLU A 16 3.22 1.61 -4.93
N GLU A 17 2.91 2.90 -4.71
CA GLU A 17 3.93 3.93 -4.48
C GLU A 17 4.70 3.69 -3.16
N LYS A 18 4.00 3.20 -2.12
CA LYS A 18 4.64 2.87 -0.83
C LYS A 18 5.51 1.63 -0.93
N LEU A 19 5.07 0.63 -1.68
CA LEU A 19 5.84 -0.57 -1.96
C LEU A 19 7.11 -0.23 -2.77
N GLU A 20 6.98 0.59 -3.81
CA GLU A 20 8.14 1.08 -4.58
C GLU A 20 9.11 1.88 -3.68
N SER A 21 8.59 2.67 -2.75
CA SER A 21 9.43 3.39 -1.78
C SER A 21 10.17 2.44 -0.84
N LEU A 22 9.53 1.36 -0.41
CA LEU A 22 10.15 0.32 0.43
C LEU A 22 11.26 -0.41 -0.32
N ASP A 23 11.02 -0.81 -1.57
CA ASP A 23 12.03 -1.45 -2.42
C ASP A 23 13.26 -0.56 -2.61
N ASN A 24 13.05 0.75 -2.81
CA ASN A 24 14.14 1.72 -2.90
C ASN A 24 14.94 1.84 -1.60
N ILE A 25 14.30 1.72 -0.45
CA ILE A 25 15.01 1.71 0.84
C ILE A 25 15.83 0.43 0.99
N ILE A 26 15.29 -0.72 0.61
CA ILE A 26 16.02 -1.99 0.64
C ILE A 26 17.29 -1.90 -0.21
N ILE A 27 17.17 -1.39 -1.45
CA ILE A 27 18.32 -1.18 -2.34
C ILE A 27 19.37 -0.25 -1.70
N GLN A 28 18.94 0.79 -0.98
CA GLN A 28 19.86 1.69 -0.28
C GLN A 28 20.54 1.02 0.92
N MET A 29 19.82 0.15 1.63
CA MET A 29 20.36 -0.61 2.77
C MET A 29 21.32 -1.73 2.35
N GLU A 30 21.22 -2.21 1.11
CA GLU A 30 22.17 -3.17 0.53
C GLU A 30 23.49 -2.53 0.07
N ASN A 31 23.61 -1.20 0.14
CA ASN A 31 24.84 -0.51 -0.22
C ASN A 31 25.86 -0.56 0.94
N ASP A 32 27.02 -1.16 0.68
CA ASP A 32 28.14 -1.32 1.65
C ASP A 32 28.73 0.02 2.16
N GLU A 33 28.39 1.15 1.53
CA GLU A 33 28.84 2.49 1.96
C GLU A 33 27.91 3.17 2.98
N LEU A 34 26.81 2.53 3.39
CA LEU A 34 25.87 3.11 4.35
C LEU A 34 26.44 3.08 5.78
N ASP A 35 26.54 4.24 6.42
CA ASP A 35 26.97 4.29 7.81
C ASP A 35 25.88 3.80 8.78
N LEU A 36 26.26 3.59 10.04
CA LEU A 36 25.35 3.06 11.06
C LEU A 36 24.16 3.97 11.33
N GLU A 37 24.37 5.30 11.34
CA GLU A 37 23.30 6.24 11.67
C GLU A 37 22.26 6.29 10.54
N ASP A 38 22.73 6.31 9.30
CA ASP A 38 21.88 6.27 8.12
C ASP A 38 21.19 4.92 7.97
N SER A 39 21.85 3.81 8.32
CA SER A 39 21.23 2.48 8.38
C SER A 39 20.05 2.44 9.35
N ILE A 40 20.18 3.06 10.52
CA ILE A 40 19.09 3.15 11.51
C ILE A 40 17.94 4.00 10.96
N LYS A 41 18.23 5.16 10.36
CA LYS A 41 17.19 6.02 9.76
C LYS A 41 16.42 5.31 8.65
N LYS A 42 17.13 4.58 7.77
CA LYS A 42 16.51 3.80 6.68
C LYS A 42 15.63 2.68 7.21
N TYR A 43 16.07 2.00 8.26
CA TYR A 43 15.27 1.00 8.93
C TYR A 43 13.97 1.58 9.53
N GLU A 44 14.04 2.71 10.23
CA GLU A 44 12.86 3.40 10.77
C GLU A 44 11.88 3.81 9.65
N GLU A 45 12.40 4.31 8.53
CA GLU A 45 11.61 4.66 7.35
C GLU A 45 10.92 3.43 6.74
N ALA A 46 11.64 2.31 6.61
CA ALA A 46 11.09 1.04 6.13
C ALA A 46 9.96 0.52 7.03
N VAL A 47 10.16 0.50 8.35
CA VAL A 47 9.14 0.07 9.32
C VAL A 47 7.90 0.95 9.22
N LYS A 48 8.06 2.26 9.04
CA LYS A 48 6.94 3.18 8.86
C LYS A 48 6.16 2.86 7.58
N LEU A 49 6.84 2.61 6.46
CA LEU A 49 6.19 2.25 5.20
C LEU A 49 5.44 0.92 5.29
N ILE A 50 6.03 -0.10 5.94
CA ILE A 50 5.38 -1.39 6.17
C ILE A 50 4.06 -1.20 6.93
N ASN A 51 4.09 -0.45 8.05
CA ASN A 51 2.88 -0.16 8.83
C ASN A 51 1.80 0.60 8.02
N GLU A 52 2.22 1.44 7.07
CA GLU A 52 1.28 2.15 6.19
C GLU A 52 0.68 1.22 5.12
N CYS A 53 1.47 0.29 4.58
CA CYS A 53 1.01 -0.75 3.66
C CYS A 53 -0.01 -1.68 4.33
N GLU A 54 0.28 -2.16 5.55
CA GLU A 54 -0.64 -3.00 6.33
C GLU A 54 -2.00 -2.34 6.51
N LYS A 55 -2.03 -1.04 6.89
CA LYS A 55 -3.29 -0.28 7.02
C LYS A 55 -4.10 -0.22 5.72
N ILE A 56 -3.44 -0.17 4.57
CA ILE A 56 -4.12 -0.16 3.27
C ILE A 56 -4.73 -1.54 3.00
N ILE A 57 -3.98 -2.62 3.30
CA ILE A 57 -4.44 -4.00 3.18
C ILE A 57 -5.64 -4.25 4.10
N ASP A 58 -5.55 -3.91 5.39
CA ASP A 58 -6.64 -4.07 6.36
C ASP A 58 -7.93 -3.38 5.89
N LYS A 59 -7.79 -2.16 5.33
CA LYS A 59 -8.92 -1.41 4.79
C LYS A 59 -9.50 -2.07 3.55
N ALA A 60 -8.68 -2.69 2.71
CA ALA A 60 -9.14 -3.43 1.54
C ALA A 60 -9.88 -4.70 1.97
N GLU A 61 -9.32 -5.47 2.89
CA GLU A 61 -9.94 -6.68 3.47
C GLU A 61 -11.28 -6.36 4.13
N GLY A 62 -11.35 -5.29 4.93
CA GLY A 62 -12.60 -4.85 5.55
C GLY A 62 -13.69 -4.50 4.55
N LYS A 63 -13.33 -3.91 3.39
CA LYS A 63 -14.28 -3.66 2.31
C LYS A 63 -14.78 -4.95 1.67
N VAL A 64 -13.88 -5.89 1.39
CA VAL A 64 -14.24 -7.19 0.81
C VAL A 64 -15.18 -7.95 1.75
N LYS A 65 -14.84 -8.00 3.04
CA LYS A 65 -15.67 -8.63 4.07
C LYS A 65 -17.08 -8.05 4.11
N LYS A 66 -17.20 -6.71 4.10
CA LYS A 66 -18.50 -6.04 4.06
C LYS A 66 -19.32 -6.41 2.82
N ILE A 67 -18.69 -6.48 1.64
CA ILE A 67 -19.36 -6.87 0.41
C ILE A 67 -19.92 -8.30 0.50
N ILE A 68 -19.16 -9.22 1.13
CA ILE A 68 -19.60 -10.59 1.35
C ILE A 68 -20.80 -10.63 2.30
N GLU A 69 -20.72 -9.94 3.44
CA GLU A 69 -21.80 -9.84 4.42
C GLU A 69 -23.07 -9.23 3.80
N ASP A 70 -22.94 -8.15 3.03
CA ASP A 70 -24.06 -7.51 2.34
C ASP A 70 -24.71 -8.46 1.32
N ASN A 71 -23.91 -9.23 0.57
CA ASN A 71 -24.41 -10.23 -0.37
C ASN A 71 -25.14 -11.39 0.32
N GLU A 72 -24.62 -11.89 1.44
CA GLU A 72 -25.29 -12.93 2.24
C GLU A 72 -26.64 -12.44 2.76
N ASN A 73 -26.69 -11.20 3.27
CA ASN A 73 -27.93 -10.57 3.73
C ASN A 73 -28.97 -10.43 2.60
N ILE A 74 -28.55 -10.00 1.41
CA ILE A 74 -29.42 -9.93 0.22
C ILE A 74 -29.97 -11.32 -0.12
N MET A 75 -29.12 -12.34 -0.05
CA MET A 75 -29.50 -13.74 -0.28
C MET A 75 -30.61 -14.14 0.69
N TYR A 76 -30.44 -13.95 2.00
CA TYR A 76 -31.47 -14.29 2.99
C TYR A 76 -32.80 -13.56 2.75
N GLN A 77 -32.77 -12.28 2.36
CA GLN A 77 -33.98 -11.49 2.07
C GLN A 77 -34.74 -11.97 0.82
N LEU A 78 -34.08 -12.66 -0.12
CA LEU A 78 -34.71 -13.16 -1.35
C LEU A 78 -35.42 -14.51 -1.14
N PHE A 79 -35.09 -15.24 -0.07
CA PHE A 79 -35.66 -16.55 0.26
C PHE A 79 -36.72 -16.49 1.37
N GLU A 80 -36.98 -15.31 1.93
CA GLU A 80 -38.16 -14.99 2.76
C GLU A 80 -39.25 -14.28 1.95
#